data_AF-A0A7C2B2I1-F1
#
_entry.id   AF-A0A7C2B2I1-F1
#
_cell.length_a   1.000
_cell.length_b   1.000
_cell.length_c   1.000
_cell.angle_alpha   90.00
_cell.angle_beta   90.00
_cell.angle_gamma   90.00
#
_symmetry.space_group_name_H-M   'P 1'
#
loop_
_entity.id
_entity.type
_entity.pdbx_description
1 polymer ?
#
loop_
_entity_poly.entity_id
_entity_poly.type
_entity_poly.pdbx_seq_one_letter_code
_entity_poly.pdbx_strand_id
1 'polypeptide(L)'
;MPILFGGIEEKKDDIIACAKVCHAELAGLDKILSESANLAGDRLSAADVAFYPLLKILQRAVNLEDAKPLNLGFDDFEGLYPKIAQWAGRMESIPGYDKTIPPHWR
;
A
#
# COMPACT_ATOMS: atom_id res chain seq x y z
N MET A 1 -10.28 5.43 -5.59
CA MET A 1 -10.04 6.89 -5.66
C MET A 1 -10.93 7.79 -4.80
N PRO A 2 -12.16 7.42 -4.35
CA PRO A 2 -13.02 8.38 -3.63
C PRO A 2 -12.42 8.89 -2.31
N ILE A 3 -11.54 8.11 -1.66
CA ILE A 3 -10.83 8.55 -0.46
C ILE A 3 -9.86 9.72 -0.73
N LEU A 4 -9.22 9.76 -1.91
CA LEU A 4 -8.19 10.76 -2.22
C LEU A 4 -8.72 12.03 -2.90
N PHE A 5 -9.88 11.94 -3.57
CA PHE A 5 -10.42 13.02 -4.41
C PHE A 5 -11.83 13.44 -4.01
N GLY A 6 -12.31 13.00 -2.85
CA GLY A 6 -13.68 13.20 -2.40
C GLY A 6 -14.64 12.13 -2.91
N GLY A 7 -15.76 11.98 -2.20
CA GLY A 7 -16.81 11.00 -2.48
C GLY A 7 -16.82 9.79 -1.55
N ILE A 8 -16.25 9.91 -0.35
CA ILE A 8 -16.31 8.88 0.69
C ILE A 8 -17.77 8.56 1.05
N GLU A 9 -18.59 9.59 1.27
CA GLU A 9 -19.98 9.38 1.72
C GLU A 9 -20.80 8.61 0.69
N GLU A 10 -20.71 8.96 -0.59
CA GLU A 10 -21.47 8.29 -1.67
C GLU A 10 -20.97 6.87 -1.94
N LYS A 11 -19.71 6.56 -1.62
CA LYS A 11 -19.04 5.30 -1.93
C LYS A 11 -18.66 4.49 -0.70
N LYS A 12 -19.23 4.81 0.46
CA LYS A 12 -18.85 4.22 1.75
C LYS A 12 -18.88 2.69 1.75
N ASP A 13 -19.99 2.10 1.32
CA ASP A 13 -20.16 0.65 1.34
C ASP A 13 -19.23 -0.05 0.34
N ASP A 14 -19.06 0.54 -0.86
CA ASP A 14 -18.12 0.07 -1.88
C ASP A 14 -16.67 0.09 -1.33
N ILE A 15 -16.29 1.17 -0.64
CA ILE A 15 -14.96 1.33 -0.03
C ILE A 15 -14.72 0.24 1.02
N ILE A 16 -15.68 0.02 1.93
CA ILE A 16 -15.59 -1.00 2.98
C ILE A 16 -15.49 -2.41 2.37
N ALA A 17 -16.26 -2.70 1.32
CA ALA A 17 -16.20 -3.97 0.62
C ALA A 17 -14.83 -4.16 -0.08
N CYS A 18 -14.34 -3.14 -0.78
CA CYS A 18 -13.03 -3.16 -1.42
C CYS A 18 -11.88 -3.31 -0.42
N ALA A 19 -11.98 -2.72 0.78
CA ALA A 19 -10.95 -2.87 1.81
C ALA A 19 -10.73 -4.35 2.17
N LYS A 20 -11.79 -5.15 2.28
CA LYS A 20 -11.68 -6.60 2.54
C LYS A 20 -10.92 -7.33 1.44
N VAL A 21 -11.19 -6.97 0.17
CA VAL A 21 -10.47 -7.55 -0.98
C VAL A 21 -9.00 -7.12 -0.95
N CYS A 22 -8.73 -5.83 -0.72
CA CYS A 22 -7.36 -5.31 -0.58
C CYS A 22 -6.59 -6.05 0.53
N HIS A 23 -7.22 -6.33 1.68
CA HIS A 23 -6.59 -7.08 2.74
C HIS A 23 -6.18 -8.50 2.30
N ALA A 24 -7.04 -9.19 1.54
CA ALA A 24 -6.75 -10.52 1.02
C ALA A 24 -5.59 -10.51 0.00
N GLU A 25 -5.60 -9.54 -0.92
CA GLU A 25 -4.51 -9.37 -1.91
C GLU A 25 -3.18 -9.05 -1.21
N LEU A 26 -3.17 -8.13 -0.25
CA LEU A 26 -1.97 -7.81 0.52
C LEU A 26 -1.46 -8.99 1.34
N ALA A 27 -2.35 -9.81 1.93
CA ALA A 27 -1.93 -11.03 2.60
C ALA A 27 -1.27 -12.02 1.63
N GLY A 28 -1.78 -12.12 0.39
CA GLY A 28 -1.16 -12.92 -0.67
C GLY A 28 0.23 -12.40 -1.05
N LEU A 29 0.38 -11.09 -1.22
CA LEU A 29 1.67 -10.46 -1.55
C LEU A 29 2.68 -10.57 -0.40
N ASP A 30 2.22 -10.40 0.85
CA ASP A 30 3.07 -10.59 2.04
C ASP A 30 3.58 -12.03 2.13
N LYS A 31 2.72 -13.01 1.81
CA LYS A 31 3.13 -14.42 1.69
C LYS A 31 4.17 -14.62 0.58
N ILE A 32 3.98 -14.06 -0.62
CA ILE A 32 4.98 -14.15 -1.70
C ILE A 32 6.33 -13.59 -1.25
N LEU A 33 6.33 -12.45 -0.56
CA LEU A 33 7.53 -11.81 -0.02
C LEU A 33 8.11 -12.54 1.20
N SER A 34 7.37 -13.47 1.80
CA SER A 34 7.89 -14.37 2.82
C SER A 34 8.70 -15.52 2.22
N GLU A 35 8.40 -15.91 0.98
CA GLU A 35 9.03 -17.00 0.25
C GLU A 35 10.11 -16.53 -0.72
N SER A 36 10.08 -15.26 -1.13
CA SER A 36 10.99 -14.68 -2.11
C SER A 36 11.42 -13.26 -1.75
N ALA A 37 12.57 -12.82 -2.27
CA ALA A 37 13.08 -11.50 -1.96
C ALA A 37 12.27 -10.36 -2.61
N ASN A 38 11.64 -10.57 -3.77
CA ASN A 38 10.90 -9.56 -4.54
C ASN A 38 9.61 -10.16 -5.10
N LEU A 39 8.68 -9.33 -5.57
CA LEU A 39 7.34 -9.78 -5.98
C LEU A 39 7.33 -10.81 -7.12
N ALA A 40 8.39 -10.86 -7.93
CA ALA A 40 8.54 -11.81 -9.04
C ALA A 40 9.78 -12.71 -8.89
N GLY A 41 10.20 -12.99 -7.64
CA GLY A 41 11.32 -13.90 -7.33
C GLY A 41 12.51 -13.19 -6.67
N ASP A 42 13.72 -13.69 -6.87
CA ASP A 42 14.87 -13.24 -6.07
C ASP A 42 15.51 -11.92 -6.51
N ARG A 43 15.13 -11.41 -7.68
CA ARG A 43 15.68 -10.16 -8.24
C ARG A 43 14.60 -9.10 -8.37
N LEU A 44 14.99 -7.85 -8.13
CA LEU A 44 14.16 -6.68 -8.38
C LEU A 44 13.69 -6.69 -9.84
N SER A 45 12.41 -6.43 -10.04
CA SER A 45 11.75 -6.54 -11.34
C SER A 45 10.77 -5.40 -11.61
N ALA A 46 10.19 -5.39 -12.81
CA ALA A 46 9.11 -4.48 -13.15
C ALA A 46 7.89 -4.63 -12.22
N ALA A 47 7.65 -5.83 -11.66
CA ALA A 47 6.54 -6.04 -10.72
C ALA A 47 6.70 -5.18 -9.47
N ASP A 48 7.92 -5.11 -8.93
CA ASP A 48 8.22 -4.32 -7.73
C ASP A 48 8.08 -2.82 -7.98
N VAL A 49 8.68 -2.35 -9.08
CA VAL A 49 8.66 -0.92 -9.46
C VAL A 49 7.24 -0.47 -9.81
N ALA A 50 6.42 -1.32 -10.42
CA ALA A 50 5.04 -1.00 -10.75
C ALA A 50 4.11 -1.03 -9.53
N PHE A 51 4.31 -1.98 -8.61
CA PHE A 51 3.42 -2.14 -7.45
C PHE A 51 3.72 -1.14 -6.34
N TYR A 52 4.98 -0.82 -6.09
CA TYR A 52 5.38 0.03 -4.96
C TYR A 52 4.62 1.38 -4.90
N PRO A 53 4.46 2.14 -6.01
CA PRO A 53 3.66 3.37 -5.98
C PRO A 53 2.20 3.15 -5.57
N LEU A 54 1.59 2.04 -5.98
CA LEU A 54 0.21 1.69 -5.61
C LEU A 54 0.08 1.45 -4.11
N LEU A 55 1.07 0.78 -3.51
CA LEU A 55 1.14 0.61 -2.05
C LEU A 55 1.20 1.97 -1.34
N LYS A 56 2.04 2.90 -1.81
CA LYS A 56 2.13 4.25 -1.20
C LYS A 56 0.84 5.05 -1.35
N ILE A 57 0.13 4.91 -2.47
CA ILE A 57 -1.19 5.53 -2.67
C ILE A 57 -2.22 4.96 -1.69
N LEU A 58 -2.24 3.64 -1.48
CA LEU A 58 -3.12 3.00 -0.50
C LEU A 58 -2.80 3.52 0.91
N GLN A 59 -1.53 3.48 1.32
CA GLN A 59 -1.09 3.97 2.63
C GLN A 59 -1.48 5.44 2.83
N ARG A 60 -1.33 6.29 1.80
CA ARG A 60 -1.78 7.68 1.87
C ARG A 60 -3.29 7.77 2.07
N ALA A 61 -4.07 7.03 1.28
CA ALA A 61 -5.53 7.08 1.33
C ALA A 61 -6.06 6.67 2.71
N VAL A 62 -5.61 5.54 3.25
CA VAL A 62 -6.12 5.01 4.53
C VAL A 62 -5.70 5.85 5.74
N ASN A 63 -4.65 6.67 5.61
CA ASN A 63 -4.18 7.57 6.66
C ASN A 63 -4.80 8.98 6.62
N LEU A 64 -5.65 9.31 5.64
CA LEU A 64 -6.39 10.58 5.63
C LEU A 64 -7.39 10.62 6.80
N GLU A 65 -7.54 11.78 7.44
CA GLU A 65 -8.47 11.96 8.57
C GLU A 65 -9.90 11.55 8.22
N ASP A 66 -10.38 11.89 7.02
CA ASP A 66 -11.72 11.54 6.54
C ASP A 66 -11.90 10.03 6.32
N ALA A 67 -10.82 9.26 6.19
CA ALA A 67 -10.86 7.81 6.03
C ALA A 67 -10.91 7.06 7.37
N LYS A 68 -10.39 7.66 8.46
CA LYS A 68 -10.33 7.01 9.78
C LYS A 68 -11.69 6.53 10.31
N PRO A 69 -12.79 7.30 10.19
CA PRO A 69 -14.11 6.84 10.65
C PRO A 69 -14.65 5.60 9.92
N LEU A 70 -14.08 5.26 8.75
CA LEU A 70 -14.46 4.06 8.01
C LEU A 70 -13.93 2.77 8.65
N ASN A 71 -12.95 2.87 9.56
CA ASN A 71 -12.34 1.75 10.27
C ASN A 71 -11.96 0.60 9.31
N LEU A 72 -11.16 0.93 8.30
CA LEU A 72 -10.85 0.01 7.20
C LEU A 72 -9.90 -1.12 7.60
N GLY A 73 -9.32 -1.09 8.81
CA GLY A 73 -8.47 -2.16 9.34
C GLY A 73 -6.99 -2.06 8.98
N PHE A 74 -6.50 -0.88 8.56
CA PHE A 74 -5.09 -0.66 8.16
C PHE A 74 -4.23 0.02 9.23
N ASP A 75 -4.73 0.19 10.46
CA ASP A 75 -4.08 0.98 11.51
C ASP A 75 -2.71 0.44 11.94
N ASP A 76 -2.54 -0.89 11.95
CA ASP A 76 -1.27 -1.57 12.22
C ASP A 76 -0.72 -2.23 10.94
N PHE A 77 -0.50 -1.43 9.90
CA PHE A 77 -0.07 -1.94 8.60
C PHE A 77 1.20 -2.81 8.68
N GLU A 78 2.19 -2.40 9.48
CA GLU A 78 3.45 -3.13 9.62
C GLU A 78 3.28 -4.46 10.38
N GLY A 79 2.42 -4.49 11.41
CA GLY A 79 2.07 -5.73 12.11
C GLY A 79 1.25 -6.69 11.24
N LEU A 80 0.36 -6.16 10.41
CA LEU A 80 -0.46 -6.93 9.47
C LEU A 80 0.34 -7.49 8.30
N TYR A 81 1.31 -6.72 7.78
CA TYR A 81 2.07 -7.03 6.56
C TYR A 81 3.58 -6.80 6.73
N PRO A 82 4.25 -7.58 7.60
CA PRO A 82 5.64 -7.33 7.96
C PRO A 82 6.61 -7.56 6.79
N LYS A 83 6.31 -8.44 5.84
CA LYS A 83 7.17 -8.71 4.68
C LYS A 83 7.02 -7.63 3.62
N ILE A 84 5.80 -7.13 3.42
CA ILE A 84 5.57 -5.93 2.61
C ILE A 84 6.32 -4.73 3.21
N ALA A 85 6.24 -4.51 4.52
CA ALA A 85 6.95 -3.41 5.18
C ALA A 85 8.48 -3.51 4.98
N GLN A 86 9.05 -4.70 5.19
CA GLN A 86 10.48 -4.94 4.95
C GLN A 86 10.86 -4.72 3.47
N TRP A 87 10.05 -5.22 2.54
CA TRP A 87 10.27 -5.02 1.11
C TRP A 87 10.17 -3.55 0.71
N ALA A 88 9.18 -2.82 1.22
CA ALA A 88 9.00 -1.39 0.99
C ALA A 88 10.22 -0.59 1.48
N GLY A 89 10.77 -0.91 2.64
CA GLY A 89 12.00 -0.28 3.14
C GLY A 89 13.21 -0.49 2.21
N ARG A 90 13.30 -1.64 1.52
CA ARG A 90 14.33 -1.86 0.48
C ARG A 90 14.05 -1.09 -0.80
N MET A 91 12.79 -0.88 -1.17
CA MET A 91 12.44 -0.02 -2.31
C MET A 91 12.82 1.44 -2.04
N GLU A 92 12.63 1.90 -0.80
CA GLU A 92 12.97 3.26 -0.36
C GLU A 92 14.49 3.50 -0.26
N SER A 93 15.28 2.44 -0.07
CA SER A 93 16.75 2.53 -0.06
C SER A 93 17.40 2.56 -1.44
N ILE A 94 16.61 2.47 -2.52
CA ILE A 94 17.13 2.55 -3.90
C ILE A 94 17.68 3.96 -4.17
N PRO A 95 18.92 4.10 -4.70
CA PRO A 95 19.48 5.40 -5.03
C PRO A 95 18.58 6.21 -5.96
N GLY A 96 18.27 7.44 -5.55
CA GLY A 96 17.38 8.34 -6.30
C GLY A 96 15.90 8.25 -5.92
N TYR A 97 15.53 7.37 -4.97
CA TYR A 97 14.17 7.28 -4.44
C TYR A 97 13.59 8.65 -4.03
N ASP A 98 14.35 9.45 -3.29
CA ASP A 98 13.93 10.77 -2.80
C ASP A 98 13.53 11.76 -3.91
N LYS A 99 13.99 11.53 -5.15
CA LYS A 99 13.64 12.34 -6.33
C LYS A 99 12.31 11.92 -6.96
N THR A 100 11.78 10.76 -6.59
CA THR A 100 10.50 10.23 -7.09
C THR A 100 9.31 10.64 -6.22
N ILE A 101 9.57 11.11 -5.00
CA ILE A 101 8.53 11.62 -4.08
C ILE A 101 7.98 12.94 -4.64
N PRO A 102 6.67 13.04 -4.93
CA PRO A 102 6.07 14.30 -5.36
C PRO A 102 6.31 15.41 -4.32
N PRO A 103 6.63 16.65 -4.73
CA PRO A 103 6.94 17.74 -3.79
C PRO A 103 5.84 18.01 -2.76
N HIS A 104 4.58 17.77 -3.11
CA HIS A 104 3.40 18.00 -2.26
C HIS A 104 3.05 16.79 -1.37
N TRP A 105 3.89 15.74 -1.35
CA TRP A 105 3.72 14.56 -0.48
C TRP A 105 4.69 14.54 0.71
N ARG A 106 5.64 15.48 0.76
CA ARG A 106 6.54 15.67 1.89
C ARG A 106 5.86 16.37 3.05
#